data_AF-P06529-F1
#
_entry.id   AF-P06529-F1
#
_cell.length_a   1.000
_cell.length_b   1.000
_cell.length_c   1.000
_cell.angle_alpha   90.00
_cell.angle_beta   90.00
_cell.angle_gamma   90.00
#
_symmetry.space_group_name_H-M   'P 1'
#
loop_
_entity.id
_entity.type
_entity.pdbx_description
1 polymer ?
#
loop_
_entity_poly.entity_id
_entity_poly.type
_entity_poly.pdbx_seq_one_letter_code
_entity_poly.pdbx_strand_id
1 'polypeptide(L)'
;MGKNSKAIGNNHVKSVYQALLQSLKSKSVNGFSKITIETISFIKNLYPEIDSVTSKFDNSRPDQSKDLTLYLKSGETISLNLFLIKKGRRIQPKNAGAKSFLEKYFLSAEMQKIFNKEFERYYLDYLKEVVEHKKGTHYITDKRELKRLVSSHFPKFTEEINLYRDKFLFNLRETCFTLLQQFYNEKNIGFTHAFNVFFMVNDTNIITSYGKDENDVKVEKFAPASPSLKDIELYKTGKSTVGIKFGEVGLTLRFKFESDPWKSIKLATGYHEFPKEKERVNVNLKTMRRMEKLLNKHEYAKTSNNSNAIGKCHEAWTYYYFLKAFPDVIQVDPKQCVELINTYFSSINQNTLKKLYSSTSTIVDAITEKLRQKYHDYIIESIELIPDAYIKDRLDTGDLQLVLKVNNNIIVENISLKALAKRNSKITTKNPGMGSILGPTYFNMGSMESVINEVKNKFTIGEFNHRKSLEILSYEFGMKLDSATQEQLRRGIHNLLGKAMIAITIYGEGISFCKEPSEIDGEVKVHVNVPSAIQNTLTWNNELESISLRAKFSKSQKHGWSSIKLTSECQLESRK
;
A
#
# COMPACT_ATOMS: atom_id res chain seq x y z
N MET A 1 -12.15 -29.02 7.53
CA MET A 1 -12.75 -28.21 6.45
C MET A 1 -13.66 -27.14 7.07
N GLY A 2 -13.44 -25.86 6.84
CA GLY A 2 -14.35 -24.83 7.35
C GLY A 2 -15.71 -24.95 6.67
N LYS A 3 -16.80 -25.16 7.42
CA LYS A 3 -18.17 -25.08 6.90
C LYS A 3 -18.31 -23.78 6.09
N ASN A 4 -18.89 -23.84 4.89
CA ASN A 4 -19.10 -22.67 4.04
C ASN A 4 -19.93 -21.63 4.80
N SER A 5 -19.36 -20.44 5.03
CA SER A 5 -20.01 -19.34 5.76
C SER A 5 -21.44 -19.03 5.30
N LYS A 6 -21.71 -19.14 3.98
CA LYS A 6 -23.06 -18.94 3.42
C LYS A 6 -24.06 -19.99 3.91
N ALA A 7 -23.63 -21.25 4.03
CA ALA A 7 -24.50 -22.33 4.52
C ALA A 7 -24.85 -22.15 5.99
N ILE A 8 -23.89 -21.69 6.81
CA ILE A 8 -24.13 -21.36 8.23
C ILE A 8 -25.18 -20.25 8.35
N GLY A 9 -25.00 -19.15 7.61
CA GLY A 9 -25.96 -18.03 7.63
C GLY A 9 -27.35 -18.43 7.14
N ASN A 10 -27.42 -19.18 6.03
CA ASN A 10 -28.70 -19.65 5.50
C ASN A 10 -29.44 -20.59 6.48
N ASN A 11 -28.72 -21.49 7.15
CA ASN A 11 -29.33 -22.37 8.15
C ASN A 11 -29.80 -21.60 9.38
N HIS A 12 -29.06 -20.56 9.79
CA HIS A 12 -29.49 -19.68 10.87
C HIS A 12 -30.81 -18.96 10.52
N VAL A 13 -30.90 -18.37 9.32
CA VAL A 13 -32.12 -17.69 8.86
C VAL A 13 -33.32 -18.65 8.83
N LYS A 14 -33.14 -19.87 8.33
CA LYS A 14 -34.19 -20.91 8.34
C LYS A 14 -34.63 -21.27 9.76
N SER A 15 -33.68 -21.44 10.68
CA SER A 15 -33.96 -21.81 12.07
C SER A 15 -34.72 -20.70 12.79
N VAL A 16 -34.30 -19.45 12.63
CA VAL A 16 -34.97 -18.27 13.21
C VAL A 16 -36.37 -18.12 12.64
N TYR A 17 -36.55 -18.27 11.33
CA TYR A 17 -37.86 -18.24 10.68
C TYR A 17 -38.82 -19.29 11.26
N GLN A 18 -38.40 -20.55 11.30
CA GLN A 18 -39.22 -21.65 11.81
C GLN A 18 -39.56 -21.48 13.30
N ALA A 19 -38.58 -21.06 14.11
CA ALA A 19 -38.79 -20.83 15.53
C ALA A 19 -39.72 -19.63 15.79
N LEU A 20 -39.62 -18.56 14.99
CA LEU A 20 -40.52 -17.41 15.08
C LEU A 20 -41.95 -17.80 14.69
N LEU A 21 -42.15 -18.55 13.59
CA LEU A 21 -43.46 -19.09 13.20
C LEU A 21 -44.09 -19.97 14.30
N GLN A 22 -43.29 -20.80 14.98
CA GLN A 22 -43.77 -21.59 16.12
C GLN A 22 -44.14 -20.71 17.31
N SER A 23 -43.30 -19.73 17.64
CA SER A 23 -43.53 -18.80 18.75
C SER A 23 -44.78 -17.94 18.55
N LEU A 24 -45.05 -17.47 17.33
CA LEU A 24 -46.26 -16.69 16.99
C LEU A 24 -47.54 -17.53 17.12
N LYS A 25 -47.44 -18.86 16.98
CA LYS A 25 -48.55 -19.80 17.18
C LYS A 25 -48.61 -20.35 18.62
N SER A 26 -47.90 -19.73 19.56
CA SER A 26 -47.79 -20.16 20.97
C SER A 26 -47.29 -21.61 21.13
N LYS A 27 -46.48 -22.11 20.18
CA LYS A 27 -45.84 -23.43 20.26
C LYS A 27 -44.46 -23.34 20.93
N SER A 28 -44.05 -24.43 21.59
CA SER A 28 -42.74 -24.50 22.26
C SER A 28 -41.59 -24.40 21.25
N VAL A 29 -40.59 -23.58 21.58
CA VAL A 29 -39.36 -23.38 20.79
C VAL A 29 -38.14 -24.05 21.42
N ASN A 30 -38.33 -24.87 22.45
CA ASN A 30 -37.25 -25.50 23.22
C ASN A 30 -36.39 -26.49 22.40
N GLY A 31 -36.89 -26.97 21.26
CA GLY A 31 -36.14 -27.83 20.35
C GLY A 31 -35.10 -27.10 19.48
N PHE A 32 -35.07 -25.77 19.51
CA PHE A 32 -34.09 -24.99 18.75
C PHE A 32 -32.83 -24.72 19.58
N SER A 33 -31.71 -24.43 18.89
CA SER A 33 -30.48 -24.04 19.56
C SER A 33 -30.66 -22.73 20.33
N LYS A 34 -29.90 -22.55 21.42
CA LYS A 34 -29.88 -21.31 22.20
C LYS A 34 -29.60 -20.07 21.33
N ILE A 35 -28.72 -20.19 20.33
CA ILE A 35 -28.47 -19.16 19.31
C ILE A 35 -29.78 -18.68 18.66
N THR A 36 -30.64 -19.61 18.28
CA THR A 36 -31.93 -19.32 17.62
C THR A 36 -32.90 -18.72 18.62
N ILE A 37 -32.99 -19.29 19.82
CA ILE A 37 -33.89 -18.83 20.90
C ILE A 37 -33.57 -17.39 21.30
N GLU A 38 -32.30 -17.05 21.56
CA GLU A 38 -31.90 -15.69 21.89
C GLU A 38 -32.22 -14.70 20.75
N THR A 39 -32.05 -15.13 19.50
CA THR A 39 -32.34 -14.29 18.33
C THR A 39 -33.82 -13.98 18.20
N ILE A 40 -34.70 -14.98 18.34
CA ILE A 40 -36.15 -14.75 18.29
C ILE A 40 -36.63 -13.93 19.48
N SER A 41 -36.08 -14.15 20.68
CA SER A 41 -36.41 -13.35 21.87
C SER A 41 -36.05 -11.89 21.66
N PHE A 42 -34.87 -11.61 21.10
CA PHE A 42 -34.46 -10.26 20.74
C PHE A 42 -35.38 -9.63 19.68
N ILE A 43 -35.74 -10.37 18.63
CA ILE A 43 -36.68 -9.88 17.59
C ILE A 43 -38.04 -9.54 18.19
N LYS A 44 -38.62 -10.40 19.02
CA LYS A 44 -39.93 -10.17 19.66
C LYS A 44 -39.90 -9.02 20.66
N ASN A 45 -38.77 -8.83 21.35
CA ASN A 45 -38.61 -7.68 22.25
C ASN A 45 -38.53 -6.36 21.47
N LEU A 46 -37.90 -6.36 20.27
CA LEU A 46 -37.90 -5.18 19.40
C LEU A 46 -39.26 -4.92 18.75
N TYR A 47 -39.97 -5.99 18.37
CA TYR A 47 -41.23 -5.93 17.65
C TYR A 47 -42.25 -6.88 18.32
N PRO A 48 -42.98 -6.42 19.35
CA PRO A 48 -43.91 -7.27 20.09
C PRO A 48 -45.19 -7.60 19.29
N GLU A 49 -45.59 -6.73 18.36
CA GLU A 49 -46.84 -6.83 17.58
C GLU A 49 -46.66 -7.53 16.22
N ILE A 50 -45.78 -8.51 16.11
CA ILE A 50 -45.63 -9.30 14.87
C ILE A 50 -46.91 -10.10 14.63
N ASP A 51 -47.55 -9.87 13.49
CA ASP A 51 -48.70 -10.63 13.01
C ASP A 51 -48.25 -11.87 12.23
N SER A 52 -47.36 -11.65 11.25
CA SER A 52 -46.80 -12.73 10.43
C SER A 52 -45.37 -12.44 9.98
N VAL A 53 -44.70 -13.45 9.44
CA VAL A 53 -43.32 -13.37 8.95
C VAL A 53 -43.16 -14.20 7.68
N THR A 54 -42.39 -13.69 6.73
CA THR A 54 -41.88 -14.44 5.57
C THR A 54 -40.36 -14.46 5.55
N SER A 55 -39.80 -15.41 4.80
CA SER A 55 -38.37 -15.64 4.65
C SER A 55 -37.92 -15.42 3.22
N LYS A 56 -36.67 -15.00 3.00
CA LYS A 56 -36.09 -14.96 1.63
C LYS A 56 -36.20 -16.28 0.89
N PHE A 57 -36.27 -17.41 1.61
CA PHE A 57 -36.39 -18.74 1.01
C PHE A 57 -37.79 -19.04 0.46
N ASP A 58 -38.77 -18.18 0.74
CA ASP A 58 -40.10 -18.25 0.13
C ASP A 58 -40.11 -17.62 -1.28
N ASN A 59 -39.06 -16.85 -1.64
CA ASN A 59 -38.88 -16.25 -2.96
C ASN A 59 -38.07 -17.14 -3.92
N SER A 60 -38.34 -17.01 -5.22
CA SER A 60 -37.60 -17.71 -6.29
C SER A 60 -36.11 -17.31 -6.37
N ARG A 61 -35.76 -16.12 -5.85
CA ARG A 61 -34.38 -15.61 -5.78
C ARG A 61 -34.01 -15.18 -4.35
N PRO A 62 -33.72 -16.13 -3.45
CA PRO A 62 -33.42 -15.81 -2.05
C PRO A 62 -32.23 -14.86 -1.89
N ASP A 63 -31.22 -14.95 -2.76
CA ASP A 63 -30.03 -14.11 -2.70
C ASP A 63 -30.30 -12.62 -3.04
N GLN A 64 -31.49 -12.29 -3.55
CA GLN A 64 -31.91 -10.91 -3.87
C GLN A 64 -32.91 -10.35 -2.85
N SER A 65 -33.30 -11.14 -1.84
CA SER A 65 -34.33 -10.79 -0.86
C SER A 65 -33.73 -10.59 0.54
N LYS A 66 -34.43 -9.83 1.38
CA LYS A 66 -34.10 -9.65 2.81
C LYS A 66 -34.33 -10.95 3.57
N ASP A 67 -33.52 -11.22 4.60
CA ASP A 67 -33.52 -12.52 5.27
C ASP A 67 -34.90 -12.89 5.83
N LEU A 68 -35.53 -11.95 6.56
CA LEU A 68 -36.92 -12.04 7.01
C LEU A 68 -37.67 -10.74 6.69
N THR A 69 -38.97 -10.86 6.48
CA THR A 69 -39.89 -9.71 6.43
C THR A 69 -40.98 -9.93 7.46
N LEU A 70 -41.07 -9.02 8.44
CA LEU A 70 -42.10 -9.03 9.47
C LEU A 70 -43.27 -8.15 9.03
N TYR A 71 -44.48 -8.64 9.20
CA TYR A 71 -45.71 -7.87 9.03
C TYR A 71 -46.27 -7.64 10.44
N LEU A 72 -46.35 -6.38 10.84
CA LEU A 72 -46.87 -6.00 12.15
C LEU A 72 -48.39 -5.83 12.08
N LYS A 73 -49.08 -6.00 13.21
CA LYS A 73 -50.53 -5.77 13.29
C LYS A 73 -50.96 -4.33 12.94
N SER A 74 -50.03 -3.37 13.03
CA SER A 74 -50.23 -2.00 12.58
C SER A 74 -50.31 -1.84 11.06
N GLY A 75 -49.97 -2.88 10.29
CA GLY A 75 -49.80 -2.84 8.84
C GLY A 75 -48.38 -2.46 8.39
N GLU A 76 -47.50 -2.10 9.32
CA GLU A 76 -46.10 -1.80 9.00
C GLU A 76 -45.33 -3.08 8.60
N THR A 77 -44.42 -2.94 7.63
CA THR A 77 -43.55 -4.03 7.17
C THR A 77 -42.10 -3.74 7.53
N ILE A 78 -41.48 -4.64 8.30
CA ILE A 78 -40.08 -4.51 8.74
C ILE A 78 -39.21 -5.56 8.03
N SER A 79 -38.21 -5.09 7.30
CA SER A 79 -37.19 -5.95 6.69
C SER A 79 -36.01 -6.19 7.64
N LEU A 80 -35.67 -7.46 7.87
CA LEU A 80 -34.55 -7.88 8.71
C LEU A 80 -33.43 -8.52 7.90
N ASN A 81 -32.19 -8.18 8.23
CA ASN A 81 -30.99 -8.94 7.85
C ASN A 81 -30.40 -9.62 9.09
N LEU A 82 -30.06 -10.90 8.99
CA LEU A 82 -29.58 -11.72 10.11
C LEU A 82 -28.13 -12.14 9.91
N PHE A 83 -27.26 -11.74 10.84
CA PHE A 83 -25.83 -12.08 10.81
C PHE A 83 -25.48 -13.03 11.95
N LEU A 84 -25.09 -14.26 11.63
CA LEU A 84 -24.52 -15.19 12.60
C LEU A 84 -23.00 -15.16 12.53
N ILE A 85 -22.34 -14.71 13.60
CA ILE A 85 -20.89 -14.57 13.67
C ILE A 85 -20.31 -15.18 14.95
N LYS A 86 -19.08 -15.69 14.88
CA LYS A 86 -18.35 -16.06 16.11
C LYS A 86 -17.93 -14.78 16.84
N LYS A 87 -17.95 -14.76 18.18
CA LYS A 87 -17.45 -13.63 18.97
C LYS A 87 -16.02 -13.24 18.54
N GLY A 88 -15.80 -11.92 18.40
CA GLY A 88 -14.56 -11.33 17.88
C GLY A 88 -14.42 -11.35 16.34
N ARG A 89 -15.37 -11.96 15.60
CA ARG A 89 -15.48 -11.77 14.15
C ARG A 89 -16.28 -10.51 13.82
N ARG A 90 -16.24 -10.10 12.56
CA ARG A 90 -16.93 -8.93 12.02
C ARG A 90 -17.94 -9.37 10.96
N ILE A 91 -18.99 -8.58 10.76
CA ILE A 91 -19.98 -8.74 9.72
C ILE A 91 -19.38 -8.27 8.39
N GLN A 92 -19.78 -8.94 7.32
CA GLN A 92 -19.46 -8.56 5.94
C GLN A 92 -20.77 -8.23 5.25
N PRO A 93 -21.23 -6.96 5.33
CA PRO A 93 -22.57 -6.61 4.91
C PRO A 93 -22.78 -6.80 3.40
N LYS A 94 -21.78 -6.47 2.57
CA LYS A 94 -21.90 -6.59 1.10
C LYS A 94 -20.56 -6.74 0.41
N ASN A 95 -20.38 -7.77 -0.42
CA ASN A 95 -19.23 -7.80 -1.32
C ASN A 95 -19.53 -6.94 -2.55
N ALA A 96 -18.59 -6.08 -2.94
CA ALA A 96 -18.70 -5.24 -4.14
C ALA A 96 -17.77 -5.74 -5.25
N GLY A 97 -18.18 -5.50 -6.50
CA GLY A 97 -17.27 -5.63 -7.63
C GLY A 97 -16.22 -4.53 -7.59
N ALA A 98 -14.94 -4.89 -7.70
CA ALA A 98 -13.85 -3.90 -7.63
C ALA A 98 -13.89 -2.84 -8.76
N LYS A 99 -14.64 -3.10 -9.84
CA LYS A 99 -14.71 -2.24 -11.03
C LYS A 99 -15.90 -1.28 -11.10
N SER A 100 -16.77 -1.27 -10.10
CA SER A 100 -17.98 -0.44 -10.09
C SER A 100 -18.31 0.17 -8.73
N PHE A 101 -17.50 -0.07 -7.70
CA PHE A 101 -17.82 0.33 -6.33
C PHE A 101 -17.75 1.85 -6.11
N LEU A 102 -16.83 2.57 -6.76
CA LEU A 102 -16.70 4.03 -6.64
C LEU A 102 -17.89 4.72 -7.28
N GLU A 103 -18.28 4.29 -8.47
CA GLU A 103 -19.46 4.80 -9.15
C GLU A 103 -20.73 4.48 -8.36
N LYS A 104 -20.90 3.22 -7.96
CA LYS A 104 -22.14 2.76 -7.34
C LYS A 104 -22.35 3.25 -5.90
N TYR A 105 -21.28 3.36 -5.12
CA TYR A 105 -21.39 3.65 -3.69
C TYR A 105 -20.86 5.04 -3.33
N PHE A 106 -19.85 5.54 -4.04
CA PHE A 106 -19.32 6.89 -3.84
C PHE A 106 -19.86 7.90 -4.86
N LEU A 107 -20.74 7.47 -5.78
CA LEU A 107 -21.39 8.32 -6.77
C LEU A 107 -20.40 9.03 -7.71
N SER A 108 -19.22 8.44 -7.95
CA SER A 108 -18.20 9.02 -8.83
C SER A 108 -17.79 8.08 -9.96
N ALA A 109 -18.36 8.31 -11.14
CA ALA A 109 -18.00 7.60 -12.38
C ALA A 109 -16.58 7.94 -12.84
N GLU A 110 -16.12 9.17 -12.61
CA GLU A 110 -14.77 9.62 -12.96
C GLU A 110 -13.70 8.88 -12.16
N MET A 111 -13.83 8.83 -10.83
CA MET A 111 -12.91 8.05 -9.99
C MET A 111 -12.93 6.57 -10.39
N GLN A 112 -14.10 6.03 -10.70
CA GLN A 112 -14.20 4.64 -11.16
C GLN A 112 -13.47 4.41 -12.49
N LYS A 113 -13.53 5.36 -13.42
CA LYS A 113 -12.82 5.30 -14.71
C LYS A 113 -11.31 5.34 -14.50
N ILE A 114 -10.81 6.25 -13.66
CA ILE A 114 -9.38 6.34 -13.33
C ILE A 114 -8.91 5.06 -12.65
N PHE A 115 -9.64 4.58 -11.64
CA PHE A 115 -9.35 3.33 -10.95
C PHE A 115 -9.33 2.13 -11.91
N ASN A 116 -10.29 2.02 -12.82
CA ASN A 116 -10.37 0.91 -13.77
C ASN A 116 -9.20 0.88 -14.75
N LYS A 117 -8.74 2.05 -15.23
CA LYS A 117 -7.55 2.17 -16.08
C LYS A 117 -6.32 1.62 -15.37
N GLU A 118 -6.11 2.06 -14.13
CA GLU A 118 -4.98 1.62 -13.31
C GLU A 118 -5.08 0.15 -12.90
N PHE A 119 -6.28 -0.31 -12.53
CA PHE A 119 -6.56 -1.71 -12.22
C PHE A 119 -6.17 -2.63 -13.37
N GLU A 120 -6.58 -2.32 -14.60
CA GLU A 120 -6.28 -3.14 -15.77
C GLU A 120 -4.79 -3.19 -16.06
N ARG A 121 -4.12 -2.03 -15.96
CA ARG A 121 -2.67 -1.92 -16.09
C ARG A 121 -1.96 -2.81 -15.07
N TYR A 122 -2.25 -2.65 -13.77
CA TYR A 122 -1.60 -3.43 -12.72
C TYR A 122 -1.89 -4.93 -12.82
N TYR A 123 -3.09 -5.30 -13.23
CA TYR A 123 -3.47 -6.70 -13.33
C TYR A 123 -2.75 -7.38 -14.50
N LEU A 124 -2.60 -6.67 -15.63
CA LEU A 124 -1.82 -7.18 -16.76
C LEU A 124 -0.35 -7.36 -16.39
N ASP A 125 0.25 -6.39 -15.70
CA ASP A 125 1.63 -6.47 -15.25
C ASP A 125 1.85 -7.62 -14.26
N TYR A 126 0.94 -7.80 -13.31
CA TYR A 126 0.95 -8.94 -12.39
C TYR A 126 0.95 -10.28 -13.15
N LEU A 127 0.07 -10.43 -14.15
CA LEU A 127 0.02 -11.67 -14.94
C LEU A 127 1.32 -11.91 -15.70
N LYS A 128 1.91 -10.85 -16.30
CA LYS A 128 3.22 -10.94 -16.98
C LYS A 128 4.32 -11.35 -16.01
N GLU A 129 4.45 -10.67 -14.87
CA GLU A 129 5.48 -10.97 -13.87
C GLU A 129 5.39 -12.42 -13.37
N VAL A 130 4.17 -12.95 -13.16
CA VAL A 130 3.97 -14.36 -12.77
C VAL A 130 4.37 -15.33 -13.88
N VAL A 131 4.04 -15.04 -15.15
CA VAL A 131 4.44 -15.89 -16.27
C VAL A 131 5.95 -15.81 -16.50
N GLU A 132 6.55 -14.62 -16.43
CA GLU A 132 7.99 -14.39 -16.56
C GLU A 132 8.77 -15.08 -15.45
N HIS A 133 8.24 -15.12 -14.22
CA HIS A 133 8.85 -15.87 -13.14
C HIS A 133 9.04 -17.35 -13.50
N LYS A 134 8.07 -17.94 -14.21
CA LYS A 134 8.11 -19.36 -14.60
C LYS A 134 8.81 -19.63 -15.92
N LYS A 135 8.60 -18.78 -16.93
CA LYS A 135 9.04 -19.00 -18.33
C LYS A 135 10.24 -18.14 -18.74
N GLY A 136 10.65 -17.17 -17.92
CA GLY A 136 11.55 -16.11 -18.33
C GLY A 136 10.85 -15.09 -19.24
N THR A 137 11.64 -14.19 -19.84
CA THR A 137 11.15 -13.12 -20.70
C THR A 137 10.30 -13.64 -21.85
N HIS A 138 9.15 -13.01 -22.08
CA HIS A 138 8.22 -13.36 -23.16
C HIS A 138 7.60 -12.12 -23.81
N TYR A 139 7.03 -12.27 -25.00
CA TYR A 139 6.33 -11.19 -25.72
C TYR A 139 4.80 -11.26 -25.64
N ILE A 140 4.27 -12.17 -24.80
CA ILE A 140 2.84 -12.34 -24.62
C ILE A 140 2.25 -11.13 -23.90
N THR A 141 1.37 -10.41 -24.59
CA THR A 141 0.66 -9.23 -24.06
C THR A 141 -0.84 -9.46 -23.91
N ASP A 142 -1.39 -10.49 -24.55
CA ASP A 142 -2.81 -10.79 -24.46
C ASP A 142 -3.20 -11.32 -23.07
N LYS A 143 -4.21 -10.68 -22.47
CA LYS A 143 -4.66 -10.99 -21.11
C LYS A 143 -5.27 -12.39 -21.00
N ARG A 144 -5.99 -12.87 -22.03
CA ARG A 144 -6.64 -14.18 -22.00
C ARG A 144 -5.58 -15.29 -22.03
N GLU A 145 -4.57 -15.13 -22.87
CA GLU A 145 -3.45 -16.05 -22.96
C GLU A 145 -2.61 -16.07 -21.69
N LEU A 146 -2.28 -14.90 -21.14
CA LEU A 146 -1.57 -14.81 -19.85
C LEU A 146 -2.34 -15.52 -18.72
N LYS A 147 -3.67 -15.34 -18.65
CA LYS A 147 -4.50 -16.06 -17.67
C LYS A 147 -4.44 -17.58 -17.85
N ARG A 148 -4.47 -18.07 -19.09
CA ARG A 148 -4.37 -19.51 -19.40
C ARG A 148 -3.05 -20.07 -18.90
N LEU A 149 -1.95 -19.35 -19.13
CA LEU A 149 -0.63 -19.74 -18.66
C LEU A 149 -0.52 -19.72 -17.14
N VAL A 150 -0.98 -18.66 -16.49
CA VAL A 150 -1.00 -18.58 -15.02
C VAL A 150 -1.85 -19.71 -14.43
N SER A 151 -3.03 -19.99 -15.00
CA SER A 151 -3.89 -21.09 -14.54
C SER A 151 -3.25 -22.48 -14.69
N SER A 152 -2.47 -22.68 -15.74
CA SER A 152 -1.78 -23.95 -16.01
C SER A 152 -0.58 -24.14 -15.06
N HIS A 153 0.23 -23.10 -14.87
CA HIS A 153 1.45 -23.17 -14.06
C HIS A 153 1.19 -23.02 -12.56
N PHE A 154 0.19 -22.22 -12.17
CA PHE A 154 -0.10 -21.85 -10.79
C PHE A 154 -1.62 -21.95 -10.52
N PRO A 155 -2.16 -23.18 -10.38
CA PRO A 155 -3.58 -23.41 -10.12
C PRO A 155 -4.05 -22.85 -8.76
N LYS A 156 -3.13 -22.54 -7.84
CA LYS A 156 -3.37 -21.87 -6.56
C LYS A 156 -2.22 -20.92 -6.25
N PHE A 157 -2.46 -19.99 -5.33
CA PHE A 157 -1.38 -19.17 -4.78
C PHE A 157 -0.37 -20.03 -4.01
N THR A 158 0.91 -19.80 -4.29
CA THR A 158 2.06 -20.40 -3.61
C THR A 158 2.95 -19.30 -3.03
N GLU A 159 3.87 -19.66 -2.13
CA GLU A 159 4.86 -18.70 -1.59
C GLU A 159 5.69 -18.05 -2.71
N GLU A 160 6.02 -18.81 -3.75
CA GLU A 160 6.76 -18.39 -4.95
C GLU A 160 6.13 -17.17 -5.64
N ILE A 161 4.79 -17.12 -5.75
CA ILE A 161 4.10 -16.05 -6.49
C ILE A 161 3.39 -15.03 -5.58
N ASN A 162 3.40 -15.23 -4.26
CA ASN A 162 2.71 -14.35 -3.33
C ASN A 162 3.28 -12.92 -3.31
N LEU A 163 4.57 -12.73 -3.62
CA LEU A 163 5.16 -11.40 -3.75
C LEU A 163 4.46 -10.56 -4.83
N TYR A 164 4.18 -11.16 -6.00
CA TYR A 164 3.49 -10.49 -7.12
C TYR A 164 2.04 -10.17 -6.76
N ARG A 165 1.37 -11.10 -6.08
CA ARG A 165 0.02 -10.89 -5.54
C ARG A 165 -0.01 -9.69 -4.59
N ASP A 166 0.91 -9.65 -3.65
CA ASP A 166 1.00 -8.61 -2.63
C ASP A 166 1.31 -7.24 -3.25
N LYS A 167 2.26 -7.18 -4.19
CA LYS A 167 2.58 -5.98 -4.97
C LYS A 167 1.36 -5.47 -5.73
N PHE A 168 0.63 -6.37 -6.39
CA PHE A 168 -0.58 -6.00 -7.13
C PHE A 168 -1.67 -5.44 -6.21
N LEU A 169 -1.95 -6.10 -5.08
CA LEU A 169 -2.96 -5.63 -4.13
C LEU A 169 -2.55 -4.30 -3.46
N PHE A 170 -1.25 -4.10 -3.20
CA PHE A 170 -0.72 -2.85 -2.69
C PHE A 170 -0.99 -1.70 -3.66
N ASN A 171 -0.70 -1.88 -4.95
CA ASN A 171 -0.95 -0.86 -5.97
C ASN A 171 -2.43 -0.50 -6.09
N LEU A 172 -3.33 -1.48 -5.96
CA LEU A 172 -4.78 -1.22 -5.92
C LEU A 172 -5.18 -0.40 -4.69
N ARG A 173 -4.65 -0.76 -3.52
CA ARG A 173 -4.89 -0.03 -2.27
C ARG A 173 -4.44 1.43 -2.39
N GLU A 174 -3.22 1.67 -2.86
CA GLU A 174 -2.67 3.02 -3.00
C GLU A 174 -3.45 3.88 -3.99
N THR A 175 -3.82 3.30 -5.13
CA THR A 175 -4.64 4.00 -6.13
C THR A 175 -6.01 4.37 -5.55
N CYS A 176 -6.66 3.43 -4.85
CA CYS A 176 -7.94 3.68 -4.19
C CYS A 176 -7.81 4.75 -3.10
N PHE A 177 -6.77 4.67 -2.26
CA PHE A 177 -6.53 5.64 -1.19
C PHE A 177 -6.31 7.05 -1.75
N THR A 178 -5.48 7.19 -2.79
CA THR A 178 -5.21 8.47 -3.45
C THR A 178 -6.49 9.09 -4.03
N LEU A 179 -7.32 8.28 -4.69
CA LEU A 179 -8.60 8.75 -5.24
C LEU A 179 -9.55 9.19 -4.12
N LEU A 180 -9.69 8.40 -3.05
CA LEU A 180 -10.55 8.75 -1.92
C LEU A 180 -10.03 9.98 -1.16
N GLN A 181 -8.71 10.16 -1.08
CA GLN A 181 -8.08 11.35 -0.52
C GLN A 181 -8.46 12.61 -1.30
N GLN A 182 -8.34 12.58 -2.63
CA GLN A 182 -8.77 13.70 -3.50
C GLN A 182 -10.25 14.01 -3.28
N PHE A 183 -11.09 12.97 -3.30
CA PHE A 183 -12.53 13.08 -3.08
C PHE A 183 -12.92 13.60 -1.69
N TYR A 184 -12.14 13.27 -0.66
CA TYR A 184 -12.30 13.77 0.71
C TYR A 184 -11.93 15.24 0.82
N ASN A 185 -10.84 15.65 0.16
CA ASN A 185 -10.40 17.04 0.15
C ASN A 185 -11.41 17.95 -0.58
N GLU A 186 -12.12 17.41 -1.57
CA GLU A 186 -13.25 18.06 -2.27
C GLU A 186 -14.56 18.10 -1.45
N LYS A 187 -14.60 17.53 -0.24
CA LYS A 187 -15.77 17.48 0.67
C LYS A 187 -17.01 16.84 0.03
N ASN A 188 -16.81 15.79 -0.76
CA ASN A 188 -17.89 15.18 -1.51
C ASN A 188 -18.88 14.35 -0.65
N ILE A 189 -20.18 14.50 -0.91
CA ILE A 189 -21.28 13.80 -0.22
C ILE A 189 -21.30 12.27 -0.46
N GLY A 190 -20.56 11.78 -1.46
CA GLY A 190 -20.50 10.36 -1.82
C GLY A 190 -20.05 9.45 -0.66
N PHE A 191 -19.29 9.98 0.31
CA PHE A 191 -18.94 9.23 1.52
C PHE A 191 -20.15 8.87 2.38
N THR A 192 -21.09 9.80 2.57
CA THR A 192 -22.32 9.56 3.35
C THR A 192 -23.21 8.54 2.64
N HIS A 193 -23.32 8.62 1.31
CA HIS A 193 -24.03 7.61 0.54
C HIS A 193 -23.37 6.22 0.66
N ALA A 194 -22.04 6.14 0.54
CA ALA A 194 -21.30 4.90 0.71
C ALA A 194 -21.52 4.31 2.12
N PHE A 195 -21.47 5.14 3.17
CA PHE A 195 -21.78 4.75 4.54
C PHE A 195 -23.18 4.12 4.63
N ASN A 196 -24.21 4.84 4.20
CA ASN A 196 -25.59 4.41 4.30
C ASN A 196 -25.82 3.05 3.60
N VAL A 197 -25.24 2.88 2.40
CA VAL A 197 -25.42 1.67 1.60
C VAL A 197 -24.60 0.49 2.13
N PHE A 198 -23.33 0.70 2.51
CA PHE A 198 -22.48 -0.39 2.99
C PHE A 198 -22.85 -0.86 4.38
N PHE A 199 -23.30 0.03 5.26
CA PHE A 199 -23.78 -0.34 6.60
C PHE A 199 -25.25 -0.73 6.62
N MET A 200 -25.96 -0.60 5.49
CA MET A 200 -27.39 -0.91 5.39
C MET A 200 -28.19 -0.19 6.48
N VAL A 201 -27.92 1.10 6.70
CA VAL A 201 -28.46 1.86 7.83
C VAL A 201 -29.98 2.00 7.79
N ASN A 202 -30.58 1.87 6.60
CA ASN A 202 -32.02 1.87 6.39
C ASN A 202 -32.67 0.51 6.69
N ASP A 203 -31.88 -0.55 6.89
CA ASP A 203 -32.37 -1.88 7.23
C ASP A 203 -32.22 -2.15 8.73
N THR A 204 -33.07 -3.03 9.28
CA THR A 204 -32.81 -3.58 10.62
C THR A 204 -31.84 -4.76 10.50
N ASN A 205 -30.60 -4.54 10.97
CA ASN A 205 -29.56 -5.55 10.97
C ASN A 205 -29.42 -6.15 12.37
N ILE A 206 -29.63 -7.46 12.51
CA ILE A 206 -29.51 -8.18 13.77
C ILE A 206 -28.27 -9.06 13.73
N ILE A 207 -27.38 -8.88 14.70
CA ILE A 207 -26.15 -9.65 14.84
C ILE A 207 -26.29 -10.60 16.01
N THR A 208 -26.19 -11.89 15.72
CA THR A 208 -26.08 -12.95 16.72
C THR A 208 -24.64 -13.42 16.79
N SER A 209 -23.99 -13.14 17.92
CA SER A 209 -22.62 -13.54 18.19
C SER A 209 -22.56 -14.74 19.13
N TYR A 210 -21.73 -15.74 18.81
CA TYR A 210 -21.60 -16.96 19.61
C TYR A 210 -20.14 -17.27 19.97
N GLY A 211 -19.93 -17.73 21.21
CA GLY A 211 -18.64 -18.10 21.78
C GLY A 211 -18.19 -19.52 21.47
N LYS A 212 -17.33 -20.06 22.33
CA LYS A 212 -16.99 -21.49 22.34
C LYS A 212 -18.07 -22.30 23.08
N ASP A 213 -18.63 -21.72 24.13
CA ASP A 213 -19.65 -22.35 24.96
C ASP A 213 -21.05 -22.05 24.41
N GLU A 214 -21.97 -23.02 24.51
CA GLU A 214 -23.34 -22.86 23.99
C GLU A 214 -24.13 -21.75 24.69
N ASN A 215 -23.76 -21.44 25.93
CA ASN A 215 -24.36 -20.37 26.71
C ASN A 215 -23.82 -18.97 26.38
N ASP A 216 -22.73 -18.90 25.63
CA ASP A 216 -22.02 -17.66 25.35
C ASP A 216 -22.57 -17.00 24.06
N VAL A 217 -23.84 -16.58 24.10
CA VAL A 217 -24.55 -15.95 22.98
C VAL A 217 -24.90 -14.50 23.33
N LYS A 218 -24.67 -13.56 22.40
CA LYS A 218 -25.13 -12.17 22.50
C LYS A 218 -25.80 -11.77 21.20
N VAL A 219 -27.00 -11.22 21.29
CA VAL A 219 -27.75 -10.67 20.17
C VAL A 219 -27.85 -9.16 20.31
N GLU A 220 -27.63 -8.43 19.22
CA GLU A 220 -27.72 -6.97 19.20
C GLU A 220 -28.25 -6.45 17.86
N LYS A 221 -28.84 -5.25 17.89
CA LYS A 221 -29.20 -4.50 16.68
C LYS A 221 -27.99 -3.67 16.27
N PHE A 222 -27.50 -3.89 15.05
CA PHE A 222 -26.47 -3.06 14.46
C PHE A 222 -27.10 -1.79 13.89
N ALA A 223 -26.94 -0.68 14.62
CA ALA A 223 -27.45 0.63 14.26
C ALA A 223 -26.34 1.69 14.49
N PRO A 224 -25.37 1.81 13.56
CA PRO A 224 -24.33 2.82 13.69
C PRO A 224 -24.96 4.23 13.57
N ALA A 225 -24.45 5.18 14.34
CA ALA A 225 -24.90 6.57 14.27
C ALA A 225 -24.64 7.17 12.88
N SER A 226 -25.54 8.05 12.41
CA SER A 226 -25.33 8.81 11.19
C SER A 226 -24.13 9.75 11.36
N PRO A 227 -23.09 9.62 10.54
CA PRO A 227 -21.89 10.43 10.70
C PRO A 227 -22.06 11.80 10.09
N SER A 228 -21.40 12.80 10.68
CA SER A 228 -21.17 14.05 9.97
C SER A 228 -19.97 13.90 9.03
N LEU A 229 -19.95 14.66 7.93
CA LEU A 229 -18.78 14.69 7.03
C LEU A 229 -17.48 15.11 7.75
N LYS A 230 -17.59 15.84 8.86
CA LYS A 230 -16.44 16.29 9.66
C LYS A 230 -15.78 15.16 10.43
N ASP A 231 -16.50 14.06 10.67
CA ASP A 231 -16.04 12.89 11.43
C ASP A 231 -15.39 11.82 10.53
N ILE A 232 -15.20 12.14 9.24
CA ILE A 232 -14.62 11.21 8.28
C ILE A 232 -13.09 11.25 8.39
N GLU A 233 -12.49 10.10 8.66
CA GLU A 233 -11.05 9.88 8.57
C GLU A 233 -10.76 8.75 7.56
N LEU A 234 -9.82 8.95 6.64
CA LEU A 234 -9.37 7.88 5.76
C LEU A 234 -8.19 7.15 6.39
N TYR A 235 -8.14 5.84 6.21
CA TYR A 235 -7.04 5.04 6.69
C TYR A 235 -6.73 3.89 5.73
N LYS A 236 -5.56 3.30 5.90
CA LYS A 236 -5.15 2.10 5.19
C LYS A 236 -4.53 1.11 6.16
N THR A 237 -4.62 -0.18 5.83
CA THR A 237 -4.12 -1.25 6.72
C THR A 237 -3.63 -2.44 5.93
N GLY A 238 -2.37 -2.81 6.16
CA GLY A 238 -1.67 -3.85 5.42
C GLY A 238 -1.77 -3.66 3.91
N LYS A 239 -1.45 -4.68 3.13
CA LYS A 239 -1.21 -4.54 1.69
C LYS A 239 -2.43 -4.42 0.78
N SER A 240 -3.65 -4.39 1.32
CA SER A 240 -4.87 -4.57 0.48
C SER A 240 -6.12 -3.87 0.96
N THR A 241 -6.06 -3.11 2.04
CA THR A 241 -7.25 -2.53 2.67
C THR A 241 -7.14 -1.02 2.73
N VAL A 242 -8.16 -0.35 2.21
CA VAL A 242 -8.46 1.05 2.50
C VAL A 242 -9.68 1.07 3.40
N GLY A 243 -9.81 2.04 4.27
CA GLY A 243 -11.03 2.23 5.02
C GLY A 243 -11.34 3.68 5.30
N ILE A 244 -12.59 3.87 5.73
CA ILE A 244 -13.19 5.17 6.02
C ILE A 244 -13.84 5.06 7.39
N LYS A 245 -13.32 5.81 8.35
CA LYS A 245 -13.88 5.94 9.69
C LYS A 245 -14.98 7.00 9.68
N PHE A 246 -16.02 6.73 10.44
CA PHE A 246 -17.20 7.55 10.63
C PHE A 246 -17.46 7.57 12.15
N GLY A 247 -16.89 8.53 12.86
CA GLY A 247 -16.89 8.52 14.32
C GLY A 247 -16.22 7.26 14.88
N GLU A 248 -16.94 6.40 15.58
CA GLU A 248 -16.36 5.20 16.20
C GLU A 248 -16.28 3.97 15.27
N VAL A 249 -16.92 4.01 14.10
CA VAL A 249 -17.06 2.87 13.19
C VAL A 249 -16.28 3.08 11.90
N GLY A 250 -15.52 2.07 11.47
CA GLY A 250 -14.78 2.06 10.20
C GLY A 250 -15.38 1.14 9.16
N LEU A 251 -15.63 1.65 7.96
CA LEU A 251 -15.85 0.85 6.75
C LEU A 251 -14.50 0.42 6.19
N THR A 252 -14.25 -0.88 6.11
CA THR A 252 -13.06 -1.44 5.44
C THR A 252 -13.41 -1.96 4.05
N LEU A 253 -12.56 -1.64 3.08
CA LEU A 253 -12.64 -2.04 1.68
C LEU A 253 -11.37 -2.84 1.34
N ARG A 254 -11.45 -4.17 1.43
CA ARG A 254 -10.30 -5.05 1.22
C ARG A 254 -10.32 -5.70 -0.17
N PHE A 255 -9.33 -5.37 -0.99
CA PHE A 255 -9.10 -6.01 -2.28
C PHE A 255 -8.62 -7.45 -2.07
N LYS A 256 -9.28 -8.42 -2.72
CA LYS A 256 -8.83 -9.82 -2.70
C LYS A 256 -9.20 -10.52 -3.99
N PHE A 257 -8.33 -11.45 -4.41
CA PHE A 257 -8.69 -12.42 -5.44
C PHE A 257 -9.90 -13.23 -5.03
N GLU A 258 -10.70 -13.63 -6.01
CA GLU A 258 -11.90 -14.41 -5.73
C GLU A 258 -11.61 -15.79 -5.16
N SER A 259 -10.64 -16.47 -5.77
CA SER A 259 -10.12 -17.76 -5.33
C SER A 259 -8.64 -17.92 -5.71
N ASP A 260 -8.33 -17.78 -6.99
CA ASP A 260 -7.06 -18.25 -7.57
C ASP A 260 -6.28 -17.16 -8.32
N PRO A 261 -4.99 -17.37 -8.64
CA PRO A 261 -4.10 -16.37 -9.23
C PRO A 261 -4.57 -15.68 -10.51
N TRP A 262 -5.38 -16.32 -11.35
CA TRP A 262 -5.86 -15.76 -12.63
C TRP A 262 -7.31 -15.24 -12.58
N LYS A 263 -7.93 -15.30 -11.40
CA LYS A 263 -9.33 -14.92 -11.19
C LYS A 263 -9.46 -13.41 -11.01
N SER A 264 -10.70 -12.95 -11.05
CA SER A 264 -11.09 -11.57 -10.78
C SER A 264 -10.80 -11.17 -9.34
N ILE A 265 -10.76 -9.85 -9.13
CA ILE A 265 -10.61 -9.23 -7.83
C ILE A 265 -11.98 -8.77 -7.37
N LYS A 266 -12.32 -9.10 -6.13
CA LYS A 266 -13.50 -8.59 -5.44
C LYS A 266 -13.09 -7.66 -4.30
N LEU A 267 -14.02 -6.80 -3.93
CA LEU A 267 -13.90 -5.93 -2.76
C LEU A 267 -14.70 -6.55 -1.61
N ALA A 268 -13.97 -7.04 -0.61
CA ALA A 268 -14.58 -7.52 0.63
C ALA A 268 -14.78 -6.34 1.56
N THR A 269 -16.04 -6.04 1.87
CA THR A 269 -16.35 -5.04 2.88
C THR A 269 -16.39 -5.69 4.25
N GLY A 270 -16.10 -4.90 5.27
CA GLY A 270 -16.28 -5.27 6.66
C GLY A 270 -16.28 -4.03 7.52
N TYR A 271 -16.71 -4.17 8.77
CA TYR A 271 -16.61 -3.11 9.74
C TYR A 271 -15.37 -3.25 10.63
N HIS A 272 -14.90 -2.14 11.19
CA HIS A 272 -13.86 -2.10 12.21
C HIS A 272 -14.27 -1.16 13.33
N GLU A 273 -14.22 -1.63 14.57
CA GLU A 273 -14.13 -0.73 15.73
C GLU A 273 -12.67 -0.35 15.93
N PHE A 274 -12.37 0.94 16.01
CA PHE A 274 -11.00 1.39 16.15
C PHE A 274 -10.49 1.22 17.57
N PRO A 275 -9.20 0.87 17.74
CA PRO A 275 -8.58 0.92 19.04
C PRO A 275 -8.66 2.34 19.60
N LYS A 276 -9.03 2.43 20.88
CA LYS A 276 -8.87 3.68 21.64
C LYS A 276 -7.40 4.11 21.60
N GLU A 277 -7.15 5.40 21.80
CA GLU A 277 -5.78 5.96 21.78
C GLU A 277 -4.81 5.15 22.66
N LYS A 278 -5.22 4.80 23.89
CA LYS A 278 -4.44 3.94 24.80
C LYS A 278 -4.06 2.58 24.20
N GLU A 279 -4.93 1.97 23.39
CA GLU A 279 -4.65 0.71 22.72
C GLU A 279 -3.65 0.90 21.57
N ARG A 280 -3.74 2.01 20.82
CA ARG A 280 -2.74 2.35 19.79
C ARG A 280 -1.36 2.53 20.38
N VAL A 281 -1.25 3.30 21.46
CA VAL A 281 0.00 3.46 22.22
C VAL A 281 0.57 2.11 22.66
N ASN A 282 -0.28 1.20 23.16
CA ASN A 282 0.15 -0.15 23.54
C ASN A 282 0.65 -1.00 22.36
N VAL A 283 0.06 -0.85 21.16
CA VAL A 283 0.55 -1.52 19.95
C VAL A 283 1.93 -0.98 19.56
N ASN A 284 2.11 0.34 19.58
CA ASN A 284 3.38 0.99 19.24
C ASN A 284 4.49 0.61 20.23
N LEU A 285 4.19 0.61 21.53
CA LEU A 285 5.09 0.11 22.58
C LEU A 285 5.48 -1.36 22.36
N LYS A 286 4.56 -2.22 21.93
CA LYS A 286 4.87 -3.64 21.62
C LYS A 286 5.79 -3.76 20.42
N THR A 287 5.61 -2.94 19.37
CA THR A 287 6.51 -2.88 18.22
C THR A 287 7.92 -2.46 18.66
N MET A 288 8.04 -1.35 19.38
CA MET A 288 9.34 -0.84 19.88
C MET A 288 10.08 -1.88 20.73
N ARG A 289 9.40 -2.52 21.68
CA ARG A 289 9.98 -3.59 22.51
C ARG A 289 10.47 -4.79 21.70
N ARG A 290 9.82 -5.13 20.58
CA ARG A 290 10.30 -6.21 19.70
C ARG A 290 11.58 -5.81 18.97
N MET A 291 11.67 -4.57 18.50
CA MET A 291 12.87 -4.06 17.84
C MET A 291 14.06 -3.97 18.81
N GLU A 292 13.84 -3.50 20.04
CA GLU A 292 14.88 -3.47 21.09
C GLU A 292 15.37 -4.88 21.45
N LYS A 293 14.46 -5.86 21.54
CA LYS A 293 14.83 -7.26 21.75
C LYS A 293 15.69 -7.82 20.62
N LEU A 294 15.40 -7.45 19.37
CA LEU A 294 16.23 -7.85 18.23
C LEU A 294 17.62 -7.22 18.32
N LEU A 295 17.71 -5.92 18.61
CA LEU A 295 18.99 -5.21 18.77
C LEU A 295 19.88 -5.85 19.84
N ASN A 296 19.28 -6.28 20.96
CA ASN A 296 20.00 -6.94 22.05
C ASN A 296 20.45 -8.38 21.73
N LYS A 297 19.89 -9.01 20.70
CA LYS A 297 20.26 -10.36 20.22
C LYS A 297 21.13 -10.32 18.95
N HIS A 298 21.70 -9.16 18.63
CA HIS A 298 22.42 -9.00 17.38
C HIS A 298 23.67 -9.89 17.31
N GLU A 299 23.74 -10.71 16.27
CA GLU A 299 24.92 -11.49 15.88
C GLU A 299 25.33 -11.10 14.45
N TYR A 300 26.62 -10.77 14.27
CA TYR A 300 27.13 -10.34 12.98
C TYR A 300 27.43 -11.53 12.06
N ALA A 301 26.79 -11.56 10.90
CA ALA A 301 27.10 -12.45 9.79
C ALA A 301 27.67 -11.62 8.64
N LYS A 302 28.94 -11.84 8.29
CA LYS A 302 29.60 -11.12 7.20
C LYS A 302 28.92 -11.46 5.86
N THR A 303 28.35 -10.45 5.20
CA THR A 303 27.76 -10.59 3.86
C THR A 303 28.44 -9.64 2.86
N SER A 304 28.20 -9.85 1.57
CA SER A 304 28.81 -9.05 0.49
C SER A 304 28.08 -7.74 0.20
N ASN A 305 26.86 -7.54 0.73
CA ASN A 305 26.01 -6.38 0.41
C ASN A 305 25.64 -5.55 1.66
N ASN A 306 26.66 -5.13 2.41
CA ASN A 306 26.47 -4.35 3.65
C ASN A 306 25.77 -3.00 3.41
N SER A 307 25.93 -2.38 2.23
CA SER A 307 25.32 -1.07 1.94
C SER A 307 23.79 -1.12 1.92
N ASN A 308 23.20 -2.16 1.32
CA ASN A 308 21.75 -2.32 1.31
C ASN A 308 21.24 -2.58 2.74
N ALA A 309 21.98 -3.37 3.52
CA ALA A 309 21.62 -3.62 4.92
C ALA A 309 21.61 -2.33 5.76
N ILE A 310 22.58 -1.43 5.57
CA ILE A 310 22.62 -0.11 6.23
C ILE A 310 21.35 0.69 5.90
N GLY A 311 20.98 0.80 4.63
CA GLY A 311 19.76 1.51 4.21
C GLY A 311 18.50 0.90 4.85
N LYS A 312 18.33 -0.42 4.78
CA LYS A 312 17.16 -1.09 5.35
C LYS A 312 17.09 -1.03 6.88
N CYS A 313 18.22 -1.04 7.57
CA CYS A 313 18.23 -0.78 9.01
C CYS A 313 17.92 0.68 9.34
N HIS A 314 18.43 1.64 8.55
CA HIS A 314 18.12 3.06 8.70
C HIS A 314 16.61 3.35 8.52
N GLU A 315 15.98 2.75 7.52
CA GLU A 315 14.53 2.83 7.29
C GLU A 315 13.74 2.36 8.51
N ALA A 316 14.06 1.17 9.04
CA ALA A 316 13.35 0.65 10.19
C ALA A 316 13.63 1.42 11.48
N TRP A 317 14.87 1.90 11.70
CA TRP A 317 15.16 2.75 12.87
C TRP A 317 14.46 4.11 12.78
N THR A 318 14.35 4.69 11.58
CA THR A 318 13.56 5.90 11.37
C THR A 318 12.12 5.65 11.80
N TYR A 319 11.51 4.55 11.35
CA TYR A 319 10.17 4.16 11.77
C TYR A 319 10.05 3.98 13.30
N TYR A 320 11.02 3.31 13.94
CA TYR A 320 11.09 3.16 15.41
C TYR A 320 11.08 4.52 16.12
N TYR A 321 11.89 5.48 15.68
CA TYR A 321 11.96 6.80 16.32
C TYR A 321 10.70 7.62 16.09
N PHE A 322 10.01 7.46 14.95
CA PHE A 322 8.68 8.04 14.77
C PHE A 322 7.66 7.48 15.78
N LEU A 323 7.65 6.17 16.03
CA LEU A 323 6.77 5.59 17.08
C LEU A 323 7.11 6.13 18.47
N LYS A 324 8.38 6.44 18.72
CA LYS A 324 8.83 7.01 20.00
C LYS A 324 8.39 8.47 20.15
N ALA A 325 8.50 9.27 19.09
CA ALA A 325 8.12 10.68 19.09
C ALA A 325 6.60 10.90 19.00
N PHE A 326 5.89 9.99 18.34
CA PHE A 326 4.43 10.02 18.14
C PHE A 326 3.81 8.71 18.63
N PRO A 327 3.65 8.51 19.95
CA PRO A 327 3.24 7.23 20.53
C PRO A 327 1.88 6.72 20.06
N ASP A 328 0.99 7.59 19.58
CA ASP A 328 -0.37 7.28 19.17
C ASP A 328 -0.57 7.18 17.65
N VAL A 329 0.48 7.39 16.84
CA VAL A 329 0.45 7.30 15.38
C VAL A 329 -0.03 5.93 14.91
N ILE A 330 -0.86 5.90 13.86
CA ILE A 330 -1.38 4.64 13.31
C ILE A 330 -0.31 3.98 12.43
N GLN A 331 0.09 2.76 12.80
CA GLN A 331 0.93 1.93 11.96
C GLN A 331 0.10 1.24 10.86
N VAL A 332 0.40 1.50 9.59
CA VAL A 332 -0.29 0.84 8.47
C VAL A 332 0.00 -0.66 8.44
N ASP A 333 1.25 -1.06 8.72
CA ASP A 333 1.65 -2.45 8.94
C ASP A 333 2.67 -2.56 10.11
N PRO A 334 2.22 -2.94 11.31
CA PRO A 334 3.09 -3.05 12.49
C PRO A 334 4.20 -4.11 12.40
N LYS A 335 4.12 -5.05 11.43
CA LYS A 335 5.11 -6.13 11.32
C LYS A 335 6.32 -5.72 10.50
N GLN A 336 6.12 -4.83 9.53
CA GLN A 336 7.08 -4.56 8.48
C GLN A 336 8.42 -4.04 9.01
N CYS A 337 8.41 -3.09 9.96
CA CYS A 337 9.65 -2.56 10.55
C CYS A 337 10.43 -3.62 11.36
N VAL A 338 9.72 -4.52 12.05
CA VAL A 338 10.31 -5.62 12.82
C VAL A 338 10.92 -6.67 11.87
N GLU A 339 10.18 -7.05 10.83
CA GLU A 339 10.66 -7.97 9.79
C GLU A 339 11.88 -7.39 9.07
N LEU A 340 11.86 -6.10 8.75
CA LEU A 340 12.96 -5.42 8.06
C LEU A 340 14.26 -5.42 8.88
N ILE A 341 14.21 -5.04 10.17
CA ILE A 341 15.37 -5.17 11.05
C ILE A 341 15.84 -6.62 11.12
N ASN A 342 14.93 -7.56 11.38
CA ASN A 342 15.29 -8.97 11.55
C ASN A 342 15.99 -9.57 10.33
N THR A 343 15.66 -9.11 9.11
CA THR A 343 16.29 -9.58 7.86
C THR A 343 17.69 -9.01 7.65
N TYR A 344 17.94 -7.74 8.00
CA TYR A 344 19.15 -7.04 7.56
C TYR A 344 20.18 -6.74 8.65
N PHE A 345 19.77 -6.65 9.92
CA PHE A 345 20.64 -6.19 11.01
C PHE A 345 21.91 -7.01 11.20
N SER A 346 21.84 -8.34 11.02
CA SER A 346 22.99 -9.24 11.15
C SER A 346 24.08 -8.99 10.10
N SER A 347 23.76 -8.33 8.98
CA SER A 347 24.75 -7.97 7.95
C SER A 347 25.57 -6.70 8.28
N ILE A 348 25.33 -6.07 9.43
CA ILE A 348 26.02 -4.84 9.84
C ILE A 348 26.87 -5.15 11.07
N ASN A 349 28.15 -4.77 11.07
CA ASN A 349 28.95 -4.94 12.28
C ASN A 349 28.42 -4.08 13.44
N GLN A 350 28.67 -4.53 14.66
CA GLN A 350 28.08 -3.92 15.87
C GLN A 350 28.39 -2.42 16.02
N ASN A 351 29.60 -1.97 15.67
CA ASN A 351 29.99 -0.56 15.77
C ASN A 351 29.17 0.31 14.80
N THR A 352 29.04 -0.12 13.54
CA THR A 352 28.24 0.58 12.53
C THR A 352 26.77 0.56 12.91
N LEU A 353 26.25 -0.56 13.41
CA LEU A 353 24.87 -0.67 13.86
C LEU A 353 24.56 0.28 15.02
N LYS A 354 25.45 0.39 16.02
CA LYS A 354 25.30 1.33 17.15
C LYS A 354 25.31 2.79 16.69
N LYS A 355 26.25 3.16 15.81
CA LYS A 355 26.32 4.51 15.22
C LYS A 355 25.07 4.84 14.41
N LEU A 356 24.61 3.89 13.60
CA LEU A 356 23.38 4.05 12.82
C LEU A 356 22.17 4.23 13.73
N TYR A 357 21.98 3.35 14.72
CA TYR A 357 20.87 3.43 15.67
C TYR A 357 20.84 4.75 16.44
N SER A 358 21.98 5.18 17.01
CA SER A 358 22.06 6.43 17.77
C SER A 358 21.84 7.66 16.88
N SER A 359 22.48 7.73 15.71
CA SER A 359 22.38 8.89 14.81
C SER A 359 20.99 9.03 14.19
N THR A 360 20.30 7.92 13.91
CA THR A 360 18.95 7.94 13.34
C THR A 360 17.93 8.59 14.27
N SER A 361 18.22 8.75 15.57
CA SER A 361 17.33 9.47 16.49
C SER A 361 17.05 10.91 16.06
N THR A 362 18.00 11.55 15.36
CA THR A 362 17.90 12.95 14.91
C THR A 362 17.04 13.16 13.67
N ILE A 363 16.64 12.08 12.96
CA ILE A 363 15.91 12.18 11.69
C ILE A 363 14.49 12.71 11.86
N VAL A 364 13.86 12.42 13.01
CA VAL A 364 12.47 12.81 13.27
C VAL A 364 12.37 14.33 13.40
N ASP A 365 13.30 14.95 14.13
CA ASP A 365 13.36 16.40 14.27
C ASP A 365 13.59 17.07 12.91
N ALA A 366 14.52 16.57 12.11
CA ALA A 366 14.77 17.09 10.76
C ALA A 366 13.53 17.02 9.83
N ILE A 367 12.82 15.89 9.84
CA ILE A 367 11.60 15.73 9.05
C ILE A 367 10.50 16.65 9.56
N THR A 368 10.27 16.67 10.87
CA THR A 368 9.18 17.47 11.46
C THR A 368 9.41 18.96 11.30
N GLU A 369 10.66 19.44 11.42
CA GLU A 369 11.01 20.82 11.11
C GLU A 369 10.67 21.17 9.66
N LYS A 370 11.05 20.32 8.70
CA LYS A 370 10.77 20.56 7.29
C LYS A 370 9.27 20.51 6.97
N LEU A 371 8.51 19.62 7.62
CA LEU A 371 7.05 19.58 7.50
C LEU A 371 6.39 20.83 8.10
N ARG A 372 6.88 21.35 9.24
CA ARG A 372 6.41 22.61 9.82
C ARG A 372 6.68 23.79 8.89
N GLN A 373 7.83 23.83 8.24
CA GLN A 373 8.13 24.87 7.24
C GLN A 373 7.14 24.84 6.06
N LYS A 374 6.67 23.65 5.66
CA LYS A 374 5.79 23.46 4.50
C LYS A 374 4.31 23.64 4.81
N TYR A 375 3.86 23.12 5.94
CA TYR A 375 2.44 23.04 6.30
C TYR A 375 2.04 23.92 7.49
N HIS A 376 3.01 24.50 8.19
CA HIS A 376 2.85 25.18 9.49
C HIS A 376 2.34 24.22 10.57
N ASP A 377 1.05 23.89 10.52
CA ASP A 377 0.35 23.05 11.48
C ASP A 377 -0.16 21.78 10.81
N TYR A 378 0.16 20.63 11.42
CA TYR A 378 -0.26 19.33 10.91
C TYR A 378 -0.30 18.29 12.02
N ILE A 379 -1.05 17.22 11.78
CA ILE A 379 -1.07 16.01 12.61
C ILE A 379 -0.60 14.83 11.75
N ILE A 380 0.28 13.98 12.29
CA ILE A 380 0.66 12.72 11.64
C ILE A 380 -0.38 11.67 12.01
N GLU A 381 -1.25 11.30 11.07
CA GLU A 381 -2.31 10.31 11.31
C GLU A 381 -1.75 8.89 11.23
N SER A 382 -0.93 8.61 10.21
CA SER A 382 -0.37 7.27 10.02
C SER A 382 1.02 7.27 9.39
N ILE A 383 1.69 6.14 9.58
CA ILE A 383 3.05 5.88 9.12
C ILE A 383 3.12 4.50 8.44
N GLU A 384 3.85 4.44 7.32
CA GLU A 384 4.08 3.23 6.55
C GLU A 384 5.52 3.20 6.00
N LEU A 385 6.21 2.07 6.09
CA LEU A 385 7.38 1.82 5.26
C LEU A 385 6.92 1.32 3.89
N ILE A 386 7.50 1.81 2.80
CA ILE A 386 7.17 1.31 1.46
C ILE A 386 8.22 0.27 1.06
N PRO A 387 7.86 -1.02 0.89
CA PRO A 387 8.81 -2.00 0.36
C PRO A 387 9.26 -1.64 -1.05
N ASP A 388 10.56 -1.77 -1.33
CA ASP A 388 11.12 -1.60 -2.68
C ASP A 388 10.37 -2.41 -3.75
N ALA A 389 9.92 -3.61 -3.38
CA ALA A 389 9.18 -4.50 -4.26
C ALA A 389 7.85 -3.90 -4.74
N TYR A 390 7.30 -2.92 -4.03
CA TYR A 390 6.01 -2.30 -4.29
C TYR A 390 6.13 -0.96 -5.02
N ILE A 391 7.34 -0.38 -5.08
CA ILE A 391 7.60 0.87 -5.80
C ILE A 391 7.50 0.61 -7.32
N LYS A 392 6.40 1.05 -7.93
CA LYS A 392 6.19 0.96 -9.38
C LYS A 392 6.53 2.27 -10.10
N ASP A 393 6.07 3.41 -9.59
CA ASP A 393 6.54 4.70 -10.12
C ASP A 393 7.99 4.87 -9.68
N ARG A 394 8.92 4.66 -10.61
CA ARG A 394 10.36 4.80 -10.33
C ARG A 394 10.72 6.24 -9.93
N LEU A 395 9.86 7.22 -10.20
CA LEU A 395 10.04 8.61 -9.80
C LEU A 395 9.63 8.85 -8.34
N ASP A 396 8.74 8.03 -7.79
CA ASP A 396 8.31 8.07 -6.39
C ASP A 396 9.03 6.99 -5.57
N THR A 397 10.20 7.34 -5.02
CA THR A 397 11.02 6.43 -4.20
C THR A 397 10.92 6.76 -2.72
N GLY A 398 9.72 7.11 -2.25
CA GLY A 398 9.47 7.18 -0.82
C GLY A 398 9.79 5.83 -0.19
N ASP A 399 10.72 5.79 0.76
CA ASP A 399 11.02 4.63 1.59
C ASP A 399 10.09 4.62 2.82
N LEU A 400 9.64 5.82 3.23
CA LEU A 400 8.67 6.08 4.28
C LEU A 400 7.53 6.94 3.73
N GLN A 401 6.31 6.67 4.16
CA GLN A 401 5.15 7.49 3.88
C GLN A 401 4.47 7.92 5.17
N LEU A 402 4.14 9.21 5.25
CA LEU A 402 3.34 9.81 6.30
C LEU A 402 2.02 10.29 5.72
N VAL A 403 0.91 9.93 6.38
CA VAL A 403 -0.39 10.55 6.12
C VAL A 403 -0.58 11.67 7.13
N LEU A 404 -0.76 12.89 6.63
CA LEU A 404 -0.87 14.10 7.42
C LEU A 404 -2.28 14.68 7.30
N LYS A 405 -2.80 15.21 8.41
CA LYS A 405 -3.97 16.08 8.41
C LYS A 405 -3.50 17.53 8.49
N VAL A 406 -3.79 18.31 7.44
CA VAL A 406 -3.42 19.73 7.30
C VAL A 406 -4.69 20.50 6.98
N ASN A 407 -5.13 21.41 7.84
CA ASN A 407 -6.34 22.21 7.64
C ASN A 407 -7.58 21.38 7.22
N ASN A 408 -7.83 20.25 7.89
CA ASN A 408 -8.89 19.27 7.56
C ASN A 408 -8.80 18.62 6.18
N ASN A 409 -7.65 18.71 5.52
CA ASN A 409 -7.33 17.95 4.32
C ASN A 409 -6.32 16.87 4.64
N ILE A 410 -6.40 15.77 3.90
CA ILE A 410 -5.46 14.67 3.99
C ILE A 410 -4.39 14.90 2.94
N ILE A 411 -3.14 14.91 3.38
CA ILE A 411 -1.94 15.04 2.56
C ILE A 411 -1.07 13.81 2.77
N VAL A 412 -0.43 13.32 1.72
CA VAL A 412 0.49 12.18 1.78
C VAL A 412 1.88 12.69 1.48
N GLU A 413 2.80 12.47 2.41
CA GLU A 413 4.21 12.81 2.24
C GLU A 413 5.07 11.55 2.09
N ASN A 414 5.69 11.43 0.91
CA ASN A 414 6.65 10.37 0.61
C ASN A 414 8.06 10.89 0.90
N ILE A 415 8.81 10.12 1.67
CA ILE A 415 10.14 10.49 2.16
C ILE A 415 11.13 9.41 1.73
N SER A 416 12.14 9.78 0.94
CA SER A 416 13.27 8.89 0.66
C SER A 416 14.31 9.02 1.76
N LEU A 417 14.64 7.89 2.38
CA LEU A 417 15.56 7.80 3.50
C LEU A 417 16.96 7.42 3.00
N LYS A 418 17.97 8.20 3.40
CA LYS A 418 19.37 7.96 3.01
C LYS A 418 20.28 7.97 4.25
N ALA A 419 21.08 6.92 4.39
CA ALA A 419 22.13 6.84 5.42
C ALA A 419 23.52 6.95 4.78
N LEU A 420 24.33 7.90 5.28
CA LEU A 420 25.69 8.17 4.80
C LEU A 420 26.70 8.08 5.95
N ALA A 421 27.89 7.56 5.65
CA ALA A 421 28.95 7.43 6.66
C ALA A 421 29.59 8.76 7.05
N LYS A 422 29.69 9.71 6.11
CA LYS A 422 30.41 10.98 6.25
C LYS A 422 29.76 12.07 5.40
N ARG A 423 29.91 13.34 5.77
CA ARG A 423 29.62 14.49 4.89
C ARG A 423 30.33 14.38 3.54
N ASN A 424 29.78 15.05 2.54
CA ASN A 424 30.27 15.12 1.15
C ASN A 424 30.24 13.79 0.38
N SER A 425 29.61 12.75 0.94
CA SER A 425 29.33 11.52 0.18
C SER A 425 28.26 11.80 -0.88
N LYS A 426 28.43 11.23 -2.07
CA LYS A 426 27.42 11.31 -3.13
C LYS A 426 26.16 10.54 -2.74
N ILE A 427 25.00 11.13 -2.93
CA ILE A 427 23.71 10.45 -2.76
C ILE A 427 23.26 9.90 -4.09
N THR A 428 22.95 8.61 -4.12
CA THR A 428 22.23 8.03 -5.25
C THR A 428 20.74 8.35 -5.14
N THR A 429 20.21 9.14 -6.07
CA THR A 429 18.78 9.47 -6.13
C THR A 429 17.99 8.40 -6.88
N LYS A 430 18.48 7.97 -8.05
CA LYS A 430 17.83 7.00 -8.94
C LYS A 430 18.85 6.10 -9.63
N ASN A 431 18.39 4.95 -10.13
CA ASN A 431 19.19 4.00 -10.90
C ASN A 431 18.49 3.55 -12.22
N PRO A 432 18.13 4.47 -13.13
CA PRO A 432 17.46 4.12 -14.38
C PRO A 432 18.26 3.16 -15.25
N GLY A 433 17.56 2.37 -16.07
CA GLY A 433 18.17 1.60 -17.15
C GLY A 433 18.54 2.53 -18.30
N MET A 434 19.75 2.38 -18.83
CA MET A 434 20.27 3.24 -19.90
C MET A 434 19.41 3.16 -21.17
N GLY A 435 18.84 2.00 -21.49
CA GLY A 435 17.91 1.86 -22.63
C GLY A 435 16.63 2.72 -22.50
N SER A 436 16.20 2.99 -21.27
CA SER A 436 14.92 3.67 -20.97
C SER A 436 15.06 5.14 -20.55
N ILE A 437 16.27 5.60 -20.19
CA ILE A 437 16.45 6.93 -19.58
C ILE A 437 16.10 8.06 -20.56
N LEU A 438 16.30 7.89 -21.87
CA LEU A 438 15.94 8.91 -22.84
C LEU A 438 14.43 8.94 -23.16
N GLY A 439 13.68 7.97 -22.67
CA GLY A 439 12.25 7.85 -22.93
C GLY A 439 11.38 8.81 -22.11
N PRO A 440 10.05 8.71 -22.24
CA PRO A 440 9.10 9.65 -21.65
C PRO A 440 9.12 9.75 -20.12
N THR A 441 9.61 8.73 -19.42
CA THR A 441 9.69 8.74 -17.94
C THR A 441 10.70 9.75 -17.41
N TYR A 442 11.76 10.05 -18.16
CA TYR A 442 12.79 10.99 -17.72
C TYR A 442 12.89 12.15 -18.73
N PHE A 443 13.78 12.05 -19.72
CA PHE A 443 14.12 13.18 -20.60
C PHE A 443 13.16 13.36 -21.78
N ASN A 444 12.45 12.32 -22.23
CA ASN A 444 11.54 12.38 -23.39
C ASN A 444 12.21 12.91 -24.68
N MET A 445 13.34 12.33 -25.04
CA MET A 445 14.21 12.74 -26.15
C MET A 445 14.67 11.58 -27.05
N GLY A 446 14.25 10.34 -26.77
CA GLY A 446 14.50 9.19 -27.64
C GLY A 446 14.83 7.90 -26.90
N SER A 447 15.76 7.11 -27.45
CA SER A 447 16.17 5.81 -26.92
C SER A 447 17.68 5.56 -27.11
N MET A 448 18.26 4.73 -26.25
CA MET A 448 19.63 4.21 -26.38
C MET A 448 19.67 2.78 -26.93
N GLU A 449 18.53 2.15 -27.21
CA GLU A 449 18.45 0.72 -27.52
C GLU A 449 19.30 0.28 -28.73
N SER A 450 19.30 1.06 -29.81
CA SER A 450 20.12 0.76 -31.00
C SER A 450 21.62 0.72 -30.67
N VAL A 451 22.13 1.75 -30.01
CA VAL A 451 23.53 1.86 -29.59
C VAL A 451 23.90 0.76 -28.60
N ILE A 452 23.01 0.46 -27.65
CA ILE A 452 23.20 -0.63 -26.67
C ILE A 452 23.32 -1.98 -27.38
N ASN A 453 22.49 -2.25 -28.39
CA ASN A 453 22.53 -3.50 -29.13
C ASN A 453 23.81 -3.63 -29.96
N GLU A 454 24.29 -2.55 -30.58
CA GLU A 454 25.56 -2.56 -31.30
C GLU A 454 26.74 -2.86 -30.36
N VAL A 455 26.85 -2.12 -29.25
CA VAL A 455 27.91 -2.31 -28.25
C VAL A 455 27.84 -3.71 -27.63
N LYS A 456 26.62 -4.22 -27.41
CA LYS A 456 26.41 -5.59 -26.92
C LYS A 456 26.95 -6.63 -27.91
N ASN A 457 26.68 -6.47 -29.20
CA ASN A 457 27.17 -7.39 -30.23
C ASN A 457 28.71 -7.42 -30.25
N LYS A 458 29.35 -6.24 -30.23
CA LYS A 458 30.82 -6.12 -30.15
C LYS A 458 31.40 -6.72 -28.86
N PHE A 459 30.71 -6.56 -27.74
CA PHE A 459 31.08 -7.22 -26.48
C PHE A 459 30.98 -8.75 -26.58
N THR A 460 29.91 -9.28 -27.17
CA THR A 460 29.67 -10.72 -27.27
C THR A 460 30.69 -11.43 -28.15
N ILE A 461 31.20 -10.78 -29.20
CA ILE A 461 32.27 -11.34 -30.05
C ILE A 461 33.69 -11.10 -29.48
N GLY A 462 33.81 -10.51 -28.29
CA GLY A 462 35.08 -10.28 -27.60
C GLY A 462 35.85 -9.02 -28.04
N GLU A 463 35.30 -8.21 -28.94
CA GLU A 463 35.92 -6.94 -29.38
C GLU A 463 35.94 -5.90 -28.25
N PHE A 464 34.87 -5.86 -27.45
CA PHE A 464 34.77 -4.97 -26.29
C PHE A 464 34.77 -5.73 -24.96
N ASN A 465 35.50 -5.18 -23.98
CA ASN A 465 35.38 -5.57 -22.58
C ASN A 465 34.38 -4.65 -21.84
N HIS A 466 34.07 -4.96 -20.57
CA HIS A 466 33.10 -4.17 -19.79
C HIS A 466 33.45 -2.68 -19.71
N ARG A 467 34.73 -2.35 -19.53
CA ARG A 467 35.15 -0.94 -19.41
C ARG A 467 34.92 -0.19 -20.71
N LYS A 468 35.40 -0.73 -21.83
CA LYS A 468 35.23 -0.12 -23.15
C LYS A 468 33.75 0.04 -23.52
N SER A 469 32.92 -0.96 -23.21
CA SER A 469 31.47 -0.88 -23.42
C SER A 469 30.84 0.27 -22.62
N LEU A 470 31.22 0.47 -21.35
CA LEU A 470 30.70 1.57 -20.54
C LEU A 470 31.17 2.94 -21.05
N GLU A 471 32.42 3.06 -21.48
CA GLU A 471 32.98 4.32 -21.99
C GLU A 471 32.27 4.76 -23.27
N ILE A 472 32.07 3.85 -24.23
CA ILE A 472 31.34 4.14 -25.48
C ILE A 472 29.89 4.53 -25.18
N LEU A 473 29.20 3.72 -24.37
CA LEU A 473 27.80 3.97 -24.05
C LEU A 473 27.60 5.27 -23.25
N SER A 474 28.55 5.59 -22.36
CA SER A 474 28.55 6.85 -21.61
C SER A 474 28.74 8.04 -22.55
N TYR A 475 29.69 7.97 -23.48
CA TYR A 475 29.93 9.02 -24.46
C TYR A 475 28.70 9.28 -25.33
N GLU A 476 28.13 8.24 -25.93
CA GLU A 476 26.93 8.34 -26.78
C GLU A 476 25.73 8.88 -26.01
N PHE A 477 25.57 8.48 -24.75
CA PHE A 477 24.55 9.04 -23.88
C PHE A 477 24.81 10.54 -23.59
N GLY A 478 26.05 10.92 -23.32
CA GLY A 478 26.46 12.31 -23.09
C GLY A 478 26.19 13.21 -24.28
N MET A 479 26.56 12.79 -25.50
CA MET A 479 26.29 13.53 -26.73
C MET A 479 24.80 13.74 -26.99
N LYS A 480 23.97 12.74 -26.65
CA LYS A 480 22.52 12.91 -26.72
C LYS A 480 22.02 13.91 -25.69
N LEU A 481 22.55 13.91 -24.46
CA LEU A 481 22.18 14.92 -23.47
C LEU A 481 22.60 16.33 -23.91
N ASP A 482 23.80 16.48 -24.45
CA ASP A 482 24.34 17.76 -24.91
C ASP A 482 23.52 18.37 -26.07
N SER A 483 22.94 17.53 -26.92
CA SER A 483 22.02 17.94 -28.00
C SER A 483 20.56 18.09 -27.57
N ALA A 484 20.22 17.83 -26.30
CA ALA A 484 18.85 17.95 -25.81
C ALA A 484 18.45 19.41 -25.56
N THR A 485 17.16 19.69 -25.72
CA THR A 485 16.63 21.02 -25.38
C THR A 485 16.68 21.26 -23.87
N GLN A 486 16.75 22.54 -23.46
CA GLN A 486 16.71 22.92 -22.04
C GLN A 486 15.46 22.39 -21.32
N GLU A 487 14.30 22.33 -21.99
CA GLU A 487 13.08 21.75 -21.41
C GLU A 487 13.24 20.25 -21.11
N GLN A 488 13.81 19.48 -22.05
CA GLN A 488 14.09 18.05 -21.87
C GLN A 488 15.11 17.81 -20.76
N LEU A 489 16.15 18.64 -20.68
CA LEU A 489 17.16 18.57 -19.63
C LEU A 489 16.56 18.86 -18.24
N ARG A 490 15.80 19.95 -18.09
CA ARG A 490 15.12 20.29 -16.83
C ARG A 490 14.15 19.18 -16.40
N ARG A 491 13.33 18.69 -17.31
CA ARG A 491 12.43 17.55 -17.07
C ARG A 491 13.20 16.31 -16.61
N GLY A 492 14.30 16.00 -17.29
CA GLY A 492 15.16 14.87 -16.95
C GLY A 492 15.76 14.98 -15.55
N ILE A 493 16.32 16.14 -15.19
CA ILE A 493 16.86 16.40 -13.85
C ILE A 493 15.75 16.27 -12.80
N HIS A 494 14.59 16.89 -12.99
CA HIS A 494 13.46 16.79 -12.06
C HIS A 494 13.06 15.32 -11.81
N ASN A 495 12.95 14.53 -12.88
CA ASN A 495 12.62 13.10 -12.80
C ASN A 495 13.75 12.26 -12.16
N LEU A 496 15.01 12.64 -12.33
CA LEU A 496 16.16 11.98 -11.71
C LEU A 496 16.35 12.35 -10.23
N LEU A 497 15.93 13.53 -9.79
CA LEU A 497 15.86 13.87 -8.37
C LEU A 497 14.68 13.14 -7.71
N GLY A 498 13.57 12.98 -8.44
CA GLY A 498 12.35 12.35 -7.95
C GLY A 498 11.42 13.34 -7.25
N LYS A 499 10.29 12.84 -6.75
CA LYS A 499 9.24 13.68 -6.16
C LYS A 499 9.26 13.73 -4.63
N ALA A 500 9.87 12.73 -4.00
CA ALA A 500 9.89 12.57 -2.56
C ALA A 500 10.89 13.53 -1.91
N MET A 501 10.55 14.03 -0.71
CA MET A 501 11.53 14.70 0.15
C MET A 501 12.65 13.72 0.50
N ILE A 502 13.91 14.14 0.44
CA ILE A 502 15.05 13.30 0.79
C ILE A 502 15.46 13.63 2.23
N ALA A 503 15.37 12.67 3.14
CA ALA A 503 15.81 12.80 4.52
C ALA A 503 17.09 11.99 4.73
N ILE A 504 18.16 12.67 5.16
CA ILE A 504 19.51 12.12 5.22
C ILE A 504 19.96 12.01 6.67
N THR A 505 20.57 10.89 7.03
CA THR A 505 21.32 10.71 8.29
C THR A 505 22.79 10.49 7.97
N ILE A 506 23.65 11.36 8.48
CA ILE A 506 25.09 11.18 8.44
C ILE A 506 25.50 10.47 9.73
N TYR A 507 25.49 9.14 9.72
CA TYR A 507 25.62 8.34 10.93
C TYR A 507 27.04 8.33 11.52
N GLY A 508 28.04 8.81 10.78
CA GLY A 508 29.38 9.03 11.35
C GLY A 508 29.48 10.29 12.21
N GLU A 509 28.53 11.22 12.07
CA GLU A 509 28.54 12.54 12.72
C GLU A 509 27.34 12.78 13.64
N GLY A 510 26.32 11.90 13.61
CA GLY A 510 25.16 12.02 14.49
C GLY A 510 24.16 13.10 14.10
N ILE A 511 24.08 13.45 12.81
CA ILE A 511 23.23 14.53 12.31
C ILE A 511 22.27 14.07 11.22
N SER A 512 21.15 14.76 11.10
CA SER A 512 20.15 14.57 10.06
C SER A 512 19.62 15.88 9.51
N PHE A 513 19.22 15.87 8.23
CA PHE A 513 18.59 17.01 7.57
C PHE A 513 17.75 16.54 6.38
N CYS A 514 16.85 17.41 5.91
CA CYS A 514 15.99 17.16 4.76
C CYS A 514 16.35 18.07 3.59
N LYS A 515 16.24 17.55 2.37
CA LYS A 515 16.35 18.30 1.11
C LYS A 515 15.15 17.96 0.22
N GLU A 516 14.44 18.97 -0.25
CA GLU A 516 13.50 18.83 -1.36
C GLU A 516 14.25 19.08 -2.68
N PRO A 517 13.80 18.50 -3.81
CA PRO A 517 14.25 18.93 -5.12
C PRO A 517 14.02 20.44 -5.27
N SER A 518 15.09 21.19 -5.57
CA SER A 518 15.00 22.61 -5.91
C SER A 518 14.35 22.79 -7.29
N GLU A 519 13.81 23.99 -7.52
CA GLU A 519 13.50 24.42 -8.88
C GLU A 519 14.79 24.50 -9.69
N ILE A 520 14.72 24.07 -10.96
CA ILE A 520 15.87 24.05 -11.87
C ILE A 520 15.85 25.37 -12.63
N ASP A 521 16.32 26.40 -11.94
CA ASP A 521 16.41 27.74 -12.49
C ASP A 521 17.67 27.87 -13.36
N GLY A 522 17.58 28.73 -14.38
CA GLY A 522 18.68 29.02 -15.29
C GLY A 522 18.95 27.92 -16.33
N GLU A 523 20.12 28.04 -16.96
CA GLU A 523 20.59 27.14 -18.01
C GLU A 523 21.20 25.87 -17.41
N VAL A 524 20.80 24.72 -17.94
CA VAL A 524 21.41 23.43 -17.65
C VAL A 524 22.57 23.22 -18.60
N LYS A 525 23.79 23.05 -18.06
CA LYS A 525 24.98 22.67 -18.83
C LYS A 525 25.24 21.18 -18.75
N VAL A 526 25.65 20.58 -19.87
CA VAL A 526 26.01 19.17 -19.96
C VAL A 526 27.54 19.04 -20.03
N HIS A 527 28.10 18.26 -19.11
CA HIS A 527 29.51 17.92 -19.06
C HIS A 527 29.68 16.46 -19.45
N VAL A 528 30.00 16.23 -20.73
CA VAL A 528 30.19 14.89 -21.29
C VAL A 528 31.45 14.24 -20.73
N ASN A 529 31.36 12.98 -20.29
CA ASN A 529 32.50 12.23 -19.74
C ASN A 529 33.19 12.89 -18.51
N VAL A 530 32.44 13.67 -17.73
CA VAL A 530 32.90 14.33 -16.50
C VAL A 530 32.18 13.75 -15.27
N PRO A 531 32.89 13.40 -14.18
CA PRO A 531 34.34 13.54 -13.98
C PRO A 531 35.18 12.37 -14.50
N SER A 532 34.58 11.38 -15.16
CA SER A 532 35.29 10.25 -15.74
C SER A 532 34.62 9.78 -17.02
N ALA A 533 35.33 9.00 -17.84
CA ALA A 533 34.87 8.50 -19.13
C ALA A 533 33.58 7.63 -19.09
N ILE A 534 33.08 7.28 -17.91
CA ILE A 534 31.83 6.53 -17.72
C ILE A 534 30.72 7.36 -17.03
N GLN A 535 30.90 8.67 -16.93
CA GLN A 535 30.00 9.59 -16.23
C GLN A 535 29.67 10.80 -17.10
N ASN A 536 28.43 11.25 -17.07
CA ASN A 536 28.04 12.56 -17.62
C ASN A 536 27.42 13.38 -16.50
N THR A 537 27.75 14.66 -16.41
CA THR A 537 27.26 15.52 -15.31
C THR A 537 26.42 16.65 -15.88
N LEU A 538 25.24 16.88 -15.31
CA LEU A 538 24.41 18.03 -15.59
C LEU A 538 24.57 19.02 -14.43
N THR A 539 24.79 20.30 -14.73
CA THR A 539 24.91 21.36 -13.73
C THR A 539 23.90 22.48 -14.00
N TRP A 540 23.33 23.06 -12.96
CA TRP A 540 22.41 24.20 -13.04
C TRP A 540 22.66 25.18 -11.88
N ASN A 541 21.90 26.27 -11.79
CA ASN A 541 22.06 27.28 -10.74
C ASN A 541 23.50 27.79 -10.61
N ASN A 542 24.13 28.21 -11.72
CA ASN A 542 25.54 28.64 -11.77
C ASN A 542 26.55 27.58 -11.29
N GLU A 543 26.27 26.30 -11.57
CA GLU A 543 27.13 25.16 -11.21
C GLU A 543 27.18 24.82 -9.71
N LEU A 544 26.34 25.48 -8.89
CA LEU A 544 26.15 25.15 -7.47
C LEU A 544 25.46 23.81 -7.27
N GLU A 545 24.62 23.41 -8.22
CA GLU A 545 23.94 22.13 -8.18
C GLU A 545 24.32 21.25 -9.37
N SER A 546 24.51 19.96 -9.07
CA SER A 546 24.91 18.98 -10.07
C SER A 546 24.29 17.61 -9.84
N ILE A 547 24.11 16.90 -10.94
CA ILE A 547 23.73 15.49 -10.95
C ILE A 547 24.61 14.74 -11.94
N SER A 548 25.32 13.74 -11.45
CA SER A 548 26.24 12.93 -12.22
C SER A 548 25.64 11.55 -12.51
N LEU A 549 25.63 11.15 -13.76
CA LEU A 549 25.04 9.92 -14.26
C LEU A 549 26.14 8.93 -14.62
N ARG A 550 26.41 7.97 -13.72
CA ARG A 550 27.46 6.96 -13.90
C ARG A 550 26.96 5.66 -14.50
N ALA A 551 27.49 5.28 -15.66
CA ALA A 551 27.20 4.01 -16.31
C ALA A 551 27.77 2.84 -15.50
N LYS A 552 26.95 1.80 -15.30
CA LYS A 552 27.37 0.54 -14.68
C LYS A 552 26.59 -0.64 -15.24
N PHE A 553 27.22 -1.81 -15.24
CA PHE A 553 26.51 -3.07 -15.43
C PHE A 553 25.65 -3.37 -14.20
N SER A 554 24.45 -3.90 -14.43
CA SER A 554 23.50 -4.29 -13.37
C SER A 554 23.95 -5.50 -12.55
N LYS A 555 24.84 -6.33 -13.10
CA LYS A 555 25.46 -7.49 -12.46
C LYS A 555 26.98 -7.40 -12.57
N SER A 556 27.69 -8.14 -11.71
CA SER A 556 29.16 -8.19 -11.75
C SER A 556 29.69 -8.85 -13.03
N GLN A 557 30.97 -8.61 -13.33
CA GLN A 557 31.63 -9.06 -14.57
C GLN A 557 31.52 -10.56 -14.84
N LYS A 558 31.43 -11.40 -13.78
CA LYS A 558 31.24 -12.86 -13.89
C LYS A 558 29.99 -13.29 -14.67
N HIS A 559 29.02 -12.39 -14.85
CA HIS A 559 27.80 -12.67 -15.61
C HIS A 559 27.91 -12.28 -17.10
N GLY A 560 29.09 -11.85 -17.57
CA GLY A 560 29.27 -11.34 -18.92
C GLY A 560 28.44 -10.07 -19.13
N TRP A 561 27.67 -10.02 -20.22
CA TRP A 561 26.77 -8.90 -20.49
C TRP A 561 25.55 -8.93 -19.57
N SER A 562 25.28 -7.80 -18.91
CA SER A 562 24.03 -7.56 -18.19
C SER A 562 23.47 -6.20 -18.55
N SER A 563 22.21 -5.93 -18.15
CA SER A 563 21.59 -4.63 -18.44
C SER A 563 22.45 -3.47 -17.89
N ILE A 564 22.53 -2.38 -18.65
CA ILE A 564 23.28 -1.18 -18.25
C ILE A 564 22.34 -0.25 -17.50
N LYS A 565 22.80 0.22 -16.34
CA LYS A 565 22.11 1.22 -15.51
C LYS A 565 22.95 2.48 -15.39
N LEU A 566 22.29 3.60 -15.15
CA LEU A 566 22.93 4.87 -14.80
C LEU A 566 22.66 5.13 -13.32
N THR A 567 23.71 5.29 -12.52
CA THR A 567 23.59 5.72 -11.13
C THR A 567 23.52 7.24 -11.13
N SER A 568 22.39 7.79 -10.70
CA SER A 568 22.19 9.23 -10.58
C SER A 568 22.69 9.70 -9.22
N GLU A 569 23.78 10.43 -9.21
CA GLU A 569 24.52 10.84 -8.01
C GLU A 569 24.48 12.36 -7.87
N CYS A 570 23.90 12.88 -6.79
CA CYS A 570 24.01 14.29 -6.43
C CYS A 570 25.02 14.48 -5.28
N GLN A 571 25.72 15.61 -5.29
CA GLN A 571 26.52 16.04 -4.16
C GLN A 571 25.65 16.93 -3.27
N LEU A 572 25.66 16.66 -1.97
CA LEU A 572 25.08 17.58 -1.00
C LEU A 572 26.07 18.73 -0.82
N GLU A 573 25.68 19.94 -1.20
CA GLU A 573 26.39 21.12 -0.72
C GLU A 573 26.23 21.22 0.79
N SER A 574 27.34 21.26 1.51
CA SER A 574 27.35 21.56 2.93
C SER A 574 26.98 23.03 3.12
N ARG A 575 25.76 23.32 3.58
CA ARG A 575 25.60 24.53 4.40
C ARG A 575 26.52 24.34 5.61
N LYS A 576 27.47 25.28 5.78
CA LYS A 576 28.39 25.31 6.92
C LYS A 576 27.61 25.45 8.22
#